data_AF-A0A7I9XXI7-F1
#
_entry.id   AF-A0A7I9XXI7-F1
#
_cell.length_a   1.000
_cell.length_b   1.000
_cell.length_c   1.000
_cell.angle_alpha   90.00
_cell.angle_beta   90.00
_cell.angle_gamma   90.00
#
_symmetry.space_group_name_H-M   'P 1'
#
loop_
_entity.id
_entity.type
_entity.pdbx_description
1 polymer ?
#
loop_
_entity_poly.entity_id
_entity_poly.type
_entity_poly.pdbx_seq_one_letter_code
_entity_poly.pdbx_strand_id
1 'polypeptide(L)'
;MTDYHQTAAIALAKCAAYDPWFPKASHAIVDSWAEQIARYELQPPDVLAGVAKMYAENGSGFRPLPKDLTDAARAVRRDRTERESDAERRAREDRRDAELDRRNELAQLVDSIARSKAIDDE
;
A
#
# COMPACT_ATOMS: atom_id res chain seq x y z
N MET A 1 6.61 -5.70 -4.85
CA MET A 1 5.96 -4.52 -5.45
C MET A 1 4.48 -4.60 -5.12
N THR A 2 3.91 -3.58 -4.47
CA THR A 2 2.50 -3.58 -4.09
C THR A 2 1.64 -3.34 -5.33
N ASP A 3 0.73 -4.26 -5.64
CA ASP A 3 -0.27 -4.02 -6.68
C ASP A 3 -1.38 -3.13 -6.13
N TYR A 4 -1.33 -1.85 -6.51
CA TYR A 4 -2.29 -0.84 -6.05
C TYR A 4 -3.68 -1.03 -6.64
N HIS A 5 -3.82 -1.59 -7.85
CA HIS A 5 -5.13 -1.88 -8.44
C HIS A 5 -5.80 -3.04 -7.72
N GLN A 6 -5.04 -4.10 -7.43
CA GLN A 6 -5.55 -5.20 -6.61
C GLN A 6 -5.94 -4.70 -5.21
N THR A 7 -5.10 -3.86 -4.60
CA THR A 7 -5.39 -3.29 -3.27
C THR A 7 -6.66 -2.42 -3.29
N ALA A 8 -6.84 -1.58 -4.30
CA ALA A 8 -8.04 -0.77 -4.50
C ALA A 8 -9.29 -1.63 -4.68
N ALA A 9 -9.22 -2.66 -5.51
CA ALA A 9 -10.34 -3.58 -5.76
C ALA A 9 -10.79 -4.29 -4.46
N ILE A 10 -9.84 -4.74 -3.64
CA ILE A 10 -10.15 -5.37 -2.34
C ILE A 10 -10.74 -4.34 -1.37
N ALA A 11 -10.23 -3.11 -1.34
CA ALA A 11 -10.78 -2.05 -0.51
C ALA A 11 -12.24 -1.73 -0.85
N LEU A 12 -12.55 -1.61 -2.14
CA LEU A 12 -13.90 -1.38 -2.66
C LEU A 12 -14.83 -2.57 -2.35
N ALA A 13 -14.34 -3.80 -2.48
CA ALA A 13 -15.09 -4.99 -2.08
C ALA A 13 -15.42 -4.99 -0.59
N LYS A 14 -14.49 -4.51 0.26
CA LYS A 14 -14.72 -4.34 1.69
C LYS A 14 -15.72 -3.22 1.99
N CYS A 15 -15.72 -2.12 1.24
CA CYS A 15 -16.78 -1.10 1.33
C CYS A 15 -18.16 -1.70 1.05
N ALA A 16 -18.28 -2.50 -0.02
CA ALA A 16 -19.52 -3.22 -0.34
C ALA A 16 -19.96 -4.23 0.72
N ALA A 17 -19.03 -4.75 1.52
CA ALA A 17 -19.37 -5.61 2.66
C ALA A 17 -19.91 -4.83 3.87
N TYR A 18 -19.54 -3.55 4.04
CA TYR A 18 -20.09 -2.68 5.09
C TYR A 18 -21.41 -2.02 4.69
N ASP A 19 -21.54 -1.64 3.42
CA ASP A 19 -22.70 -0.93 2.88
C ASP A 19 -23.33 -1.72 1.73
N PRO A 20 -24.51 -2.36 1.96
CA PRO A 20 -25.22 -3.09 0.92
C PRO A 20 -25.61 -2.25 -0.31
N TRP A 21 -25.60 -0.92 -0.20
CA TRP A 21 -25.93 0.00 -1.28
C TRP A 21 -24.68 0.57 -1.97
N PHE A 22 -23.48 0.14 -1.55
CA PHE A 22 -22.25 0.58 -2.18
C PHE A 22 -22.22 0.16 -3.65
N PRO A 23 -21.87 1.07 -4.57
CA PRO A 23 -21.90 0.78 -5.99
C PRO A 23 -20.88 -0.31 -6.35
N LYS A 24 -21.23 -1.16 -7.31
CA LYS A 24 -20.28 -2.10 -7.90
C LYS A 24 -19.11 -1.32 -8.52
N ALA A 25 -17.90 -1.64 -8.12
CA ALA A 25 -16.71 -1.00 -8.65
C ALA A 25 -16.55 -1.27 -10.15
N SER A 26 -16.48 -0.20 -10.94
CA SER A 26 -16.00 -0.23 -12.33
C SER A 26 -14.48 -0.12 -12.35
N HIS A 27 -13.86 -0.42 -13.49
CA HIS A 27 -12.41 -0.24 -13.66
C HIS A 27 -11.98 1.21 -13.36
N ALA A 28 -12.71 2.20 -13.85
CA ALA A 28 -12.43 3.61 -13.57
C ALA A 28 -12.49 3.97 -12.07
N ILE A 29 -13.38 3.33 -11.30
CA ILE A 29 -13.42 3.51 -9.85
C ILE A 29 -12.17 2.88 -9.22
N VAL A 30 -11.81 1.66 -9.62
CA VAL A 30 -10.58 0.99 -9.13
C VAL A 30 -9.35 1.85 -9.43
N ASP A 31 -9.22 2.37 -10.65
CA ASP A 31 -8.07 3.19 -11.07
C ASP A 31 -7.97 4.46 -10.20
N SER A 32 -9.08 5.16 -9.99
CA SER A 32 -9.08 6.38 -9.16
C SER A 32 -8.69 6.13 -7.70
N TRP A 33 -9.07 4.97 -7.14
CA TRP A 33 -8.68 4.56 -5.79
C TRP A 33 -7.22 4.12 -5.76
N ALA A 34 -6.77 3.37 -6.77
CA ALA A 34 -5.40 2.90 -6.90
C ALA A 34 -4.42 4.08 -7.00
N GLU A 35 -4.76 5.13 -7.75
CA GLU A 35 -3.96 6.35 -7.86
C GLU A 35 -3.73 7.00 -6.48
N GLN A 36 -4.78 7.12 -5.67
CA GLN A 36 -4.69 7.71 -4.34
C GLN A 36 -3.92 6.83 -3.35
N ILE A 37 -4.09 5.51 -3.43
CA ILE A 37 -3.32 4.54 -2.63
C ILE A 37 -1.83 4.62 -3.00
N ALA A 38 -1.51 4.67 -4.29
CA ALA A 38 -0.15 4.78 -4.80
C ALA A 38 0.53 6.09 -4.38
N ARG A 39 -0.19 7.23 -4.46
CA ARG A 39 0.31 8.55 -4.06
C ARG A 39 0.89 8.59 -2.64
N TYR A 40 0.36 7.79 -1.72
CA TYR A 40 0.82 7.72 -0.33
C TYR A 40 1.51 6.40 0.02
N GLU A 41 1.84 5.60 -1.00
CA GLU A 41 2.47 4.28 -0.88
C GLU A 41 1.79 3.42 0.19
N LEU A 42 0.45 3.44 0.19
CA LEU A 42 -0.36 2.74 1.17
C LEU A 42 -0.22 1.23 1.01
N GLN A 43 0.07 0.55 2.12
CA GLN A 43 0.21 -0.90 2.13
C GLN A 43 -1.18 -1.53 2.31
N PRO A 44 -1.44 -2.73 1.75
CA PRO A 44 -2.73 -3.42 1.91
C PRO A 44 -3.29 -3.44 3.34
N PRO A 45 -2.51 -3.72 4.41
CA PRO A 45 -3.04 -3.68 5.77
C PRO A 45 -3.50 -2.28 6.21
N ASP A 46 -2.80 -1.22 5.79
CA ASP A 46 -3.18 0.17 6.11
C ASP A 46 -4.49 0.53 5.44
N VAL A 47 -4.64 0.15 4.16
CA VAL A 47 -5.85 0.40 3.36
C VAL A 47 -7.05 -0.32 3.98
N LEU A 48 -6.93 -1.62 4.27
CA LEU A 48 -8.05 -2.40 4.81
C LEU A 48 -8.47 -1.95 6.21
N ALA A 49 -7.51 -1.54 7.04
CA ALA A 49 -7.81 -0.95 8.34
C ALA A 49 -8.40 0.46 8.19
N GLY A 50 -7.96 1.23 7.19
CA GLY A 50 -8.57 2.51 6.82
C GLY A 50 -10.05 2.36 6.43
N VAL A 51 -10.40 1.34 5.65
CA VAL A 51 -11.81 1.02 5.34
C VAL A 51 -12.63 0.81 6.61
N ALA A 52 -12.13 -0.02 7.52
CA ALA A 52 -12.81 -0.27 8.79
C ALA A 52 -12.96 1.00 9.64
N LYS A 53 -11.90 1.83 9.69
CA LYS A 53 -11.90 3.10 10.44
C LYS A 53 -12.95 4.07 9.90
N MET A 54 -13.03 4.28 8.58
CA MET A 54 -14.02 5.19 8.01
C MET A 54 -15.45 4.78 8.35
N TYR A 55 -15.80 3.50 8.21
CA TYR A 55 -17.14 3.02 8.53
C TYR A 55 -17.42 2.98 10.04
N ALA A 56 -16.39 2.90 10.89
CA ALA A 56 -16.56 3.02 12.34
C ALA A 56 -16.81 4.47 12.77
N GLU A 57 -16.19 5.44 12.09
CA GLU A 57 -16.24 6.87 12.44
C GLU A 57 -17.38 7.62 11.74
N ASN A 58 -17.88 7.09 10.63
CA ASN A 58 -18.97 7.69 9.87
C ASN A 58 -20.24 6.85 9.98
N GLY A 59 -21.37 7.52 10.20
CA GLY A 59 -22.67 6.88 10.41
C GLY A 59 -23.46 6.62 9.12
N SER A 60 -24.78 6.46 9.30
CA SER A 60 -25.73 6.19 8.21
C SER A 60 -25.65 7.25 7.10
N GLY A 61 -25.67 6.79 5.84
CA GLY A 61 -25.63 7.65 4.65
C GLY A 61 -24.24 8.12 4.23
N PHE A 62 -23.17 7.64 4.90
CA PHE A 62 -21.80 7.90 4.48
C PHE A 62 -21.50 7.32 3.10
N ARG A 63 -20.88 8.14 2.24
CA ARG A 63 -20.50 7.77 0.86
C ARG A 63 -18.98 7.89 0.73
N PRO A 64 -18.22 6.81 0.96
CA PRO A 64 -16.77 6.90 0.99
C PRO A 64 -16.19 7.29 -0.36
N LEU A 65 -15.28 8.25 -0.34
CA LEU A 65 -14.47 8.69 -1.48
C LEU A 65 -13.02 8.23 -1.31
N PRO A 66 -12.21 8.22 -2.39
CA PRO A 66 -10.78 7.91 -2.31
C PRO A 66 -10.03 8.72 -1.22
N LYS A 67 -10.40 10.00 -1.06
CA LYS A 67 -9.80 10.88 -0.05
C LYS A 67 -10.02 10.36 1.36
N ASP A 68 -11.26 10.00 1.70
CA ASP A 68 -11.61 9.48 3.02
C ASP A 68 -10.76 8.24 3.35
N LEU A 69 -10.57 7.37 2.35
CA LEU A 69 -9.75 6.17 2.50
C LEU A 69 -8.30 6.53 2.81
N THR A 70 -7.71 7.42 2.03
CA THR A 70 -6.31 7.78 2.23
C THR A 70 -6.08 8.47 3.56
N ASP A 71 -7.00 9.33 4.01
CA ASP A 71 -6.89 9.99 5.30
C ASP A 71 -6.98 8.98 6.45
N ALA A 72 -7.95 8.06 6.41
CA ALA A 72 -8.11 7.02 7.41
C ALA A 72 -6.93 6.03 7.43
N ALA A 73 -6.46 5.57 6.27
CA ALA A 73 -5.34 4.64 6.16
C ALA A 73 -4.02 5.27 6.65
N ARG A 74 -3.80 6.56 6.36
CA ARG A 74 -2.63 7.30 6.87
C ARG A 74 -2.70 7.50 8.38
N ALA A 75 -3.90 7.75 8.93
CA ALA A 75 -4.11 7.79 10.37
C ALA A 75 -3.78 6.44 11.01
N VAL A 76 -4.28 5.32 10.46
CA VAL A 76 -3.94 3.97 10.96
C VAL A 76 -2.43 3.71 10.92
N ARG A 77 -1.77 4.07 9.82
CA ARG A 77 -0.32 3.92 9.70
C ARG A 77 0.40 4.70 10.79
N ARG A 78 0.01 5.95 11.01
CA ARG A 78 0.59 6.82 12.03
C ARG A 78 0.41 6.24 13.43
N ASP A 79 -0.83 5.89 13.76
CA ASP A 79 -1.21 5.22 15.00
C ASP A 79 -0.40 3.95 15.26
N ARG A 80 -0.17 3.12 14.23
CA ARG A 80 0.68 1.93 14.35
C ARG A 80 2.10 2.32 14.70
N THR A 81 2.69 3.25 13.95
CA THR A 81 4.06 3.72 14.19
C THR A 81 4.22 4.36 15.58
N GLU A 82 3.22 5.09 16.06
CA GLU A 82 3.23 5.72 17.39
C GLU A 82 3.15 4.69 18.52
N ARG A 83 2.48 3.54 18.29
CA ARG A 83 2.39 2.44 19.26
C ARG A 83 3.57 1.48 19.22
N GLU A 84 4.45 1.56 18.20
CA GLU A 84 5.63 0.69 18.09
C GLU A 84 6.58 0.94 19.28
N SER A 85 6.88 -0.13 20.01
CA SER A 85 7.98 -0.14 20.98
C SER A 85 9.32 0.07 20.27
N ASP A 86 10.35 0.49 21.02
CA ASP A 86 11.69 0.69 20.45
C ASP A 86 12.31 -0.60 19.90
N ALA A 87 11.91 -1.77 20.40
CA ALA A 87 12.34 -3.06 19.89
C ALA A 87 11.68 -3.36 18.53
N GLU A 88 10.37 -3.12 18.41
CA GLU A 88 9.63 -3.30 17.15
C GLU A 88 10.08 -2.31 16.08
N ARG A 89 10.37 -1.07 16.48
CA ARG A 89 10.91 -0.04 15.60
C ARG A 89 12.26 -0.46 15.00
N ARG A 90 13.20 -0.88 15.85
CA ARG A 90 14.51 -1.38 15.42
C ARG A 90 14.39 -2.60 14.51
N ALA A 91 13.58 -3.58 14.87
CA ALA A 91 13.35 -4.76 14.01
C ALA A 91 12.71 -4.41 12.65
N ARG A 92 11.96 -3.30 12.56
CA ARG A 92 11.44 -2.80 11.27
C ARG A 92 12.52 -2.09 10.46
N GLU A 93 13.37 -1.31 11.11
CA GLU A 93 14.52 -0.64 10.49
C GLU A 93 15.53 -1.68 9.96
N ASP A 94 15.91 -2.66 10.78
CA ASP A 94 16.83 -3.75 10.40
C ASP A 94 16.32 -4.53 9.18
N ARG A 95 15.01 -4.80 9.12
CA ARG A 95 14.40 -5.47 7.95
C ARG A 95 14.45 -4.63 6.69
N ARG A 96 14.30 -3.30 6.80
CA ARG A 96 14.41 -2.38 5.66
C ARG A 96 15.84 -2.28 5.16
N ASP A 97 16.80 -2.18 6.08
CA ASP A 97 18.21 -2.12 5.74
C ASP A 97 18.65 -3.42 5.05
N ALA A 98 18.27 -4.59 5.57
CA ALA A 98 18.54 -5.88 4.92
C ALA A 98 17.85 -6.05 3.56
N GLU A 99 16.71 -5.40 3.29
CA GLU A 99 16.08 -5.40 1.97
C GLU A 99 16.80 -4.45 0.99
N LEU A 100 17.24 -3.28 1.47
CA LEU A 100 18.04 -2.34 0.69
C LEU A 100 19.38 -2.96 0.28
N ASP A 101 20.06 -3.63 1.21
CA ASP A 101 21.34 -4.31 0.95
C ASP A 101 21.17 -5.38 -0.13
N ARG A 102 20.18 -6.27 0.02
CA ARG A 102 19.87 -7.29 -1.01
C ARG A 102 19.57 -6.68 -2.37
N ARG A 103 18.84 -5.56 -2.41
CA ARG A 103 18.54 -4.85 -3.67
C ARG A 103 19.81 -4.29 -4.31
N ASN A 104 20.70 -3.73 -3.51
CA ASN A 104 21.96 -3.16 -3.98
C ASN A 104 22.90 -4.26 -4.50
N GLU A 105 22.99 -5.39 -3.80
CA GLU A 105 23.75 -6.57 -4.24
C GLU A 105 23.24 -7.09 -5.59
N LEU A 106 21.92 -7.24 -5.74
CA LEU A 106 21.31 -7.65 -7.01
C LEU A 106 21.61 -6.66 -8.14
N ALA A 107 21.53 -5.35 -7.87
CA ALA A 107 21.85 -4.33 -8.86
C ALA A 107 23.31 -4.43 -9.33
N GLN A 108 24.25 -4.66 -8.40
CA GLN A 108 25.67 -4.84 -8.73
C GLN A 108 25.91 -6.11 -9.56
N LEU A 109 25.23 -7.21 -9.25
CA LEU A 109 25.33 -8.46 -10.03
C LEU A 109 24.78 -8.28 -11.45
N VAL A 110 23.64 -7.63 -11.61
CA VAL A 110 23.06 -7.35 -12.93
C VAL A 110 24.00 -6.49 -13.76
N ASP A 111 24.61 -5.47 -13.14
CA ASP A 111 25.54 -4.57 -13.81
C ASP A 111 26.85 -5.27 -14.20
N SER A 112 27.36 -6.21 -13.39
CA SER A 112 28.54 -7.00 -13.75
C SER A 112 28.27 -7.95 -14.91
N ILE A 113 27.08 -8.57 -14.95
CA ILE A 113 26.66 -9.44 -16.06
C ILE A 113 26.52 -8.63 -17.35
N ALA A 114 25.90 -7.44 -17.30
CA ALA A 114 25.76 -6.57 -18.45
C ALA A 114 27.12 -6.14 -19.03
N ARG A 115 28.07 -5.78 -18.16
CA ARG A 115 29.44 -5.43 -18.56
C ARG A 115 30.20 -6.63 -19.17
N SER A 116 30.03 -7.83 -18.64
CA SER A 116 30.70 -9.03 -19.18
C SER A 116 30.21 -9.35 -20.59
N LYS A 117 28.89 -9.28 -20.84
CA LYS A 117 28.32 -9.50 -22.18
C LYS A 117 28.78 -8.48 -23.22
N ALA A 118 28.98 -7.23 -22.82
CA ALA A 118 29.44 -6.18 -23.74
C ALA A 118 30.89 -6.40 -24.21
N ILE A 119 31.70 -7.17 -23.48
CA ILE A 119 33.08 -7.51 -23.86
C ILE A 119 33.13 -8.72 -24.80
N ASP A 120 32.17 -9.64 -24.70
CA ASP A 120 32.12 -10.85 -25.54
C ASP A 120 31.56 -10.61 -26.95
N ASP A 121 30.97 -9.43 -27.21
CA ASP A 121 30.36 -9.03 -28.49
C ASP A 121 31.30 -8.18 -29.38
N GLU A 122 32.59 -8.02 -29.01
CA GLU A 122 33.62 -7.24 -29.74
C GLU A 122 34.73 -8.14 -30.34
#